data_AF-A0A0F9EA72-F1
#
_entry.id   AF-A0A0F9EA72-F1
#
_cell.length_a   1.000
_cell.length_b   1.000
_cell.length_c   1.000
_cell.angle_alpha   90.00
_cell.angle_beta   90.00
_cell.angle_gamma   90.00
#
_symmetry.space_group_name_H-M   'P 1'
#
loop_
_entity.id
_entity.type
_entity.pdbx_description
1 polymer ?
#
loop_
_entity_poly.entity_id
_entity_poly.type
_entity_poly.pdbx_seq_one_letter_code
_entity_poly.pdbx_strand_id
1 'polypeptide(L)'
;MTKKPAQRYGQNLAKNPGFEDWAQNAIGSWKTTITGASTITEDTSIFYDGLSSVKVFTASGASAFINQRISITTGETVKFKFWLRCSNLLPIRLRSYWGADPAGTLSEQITVAVINTWEQFERTITWSANDTGIFFENNSSNYTWWLDNTEVQVLEYVPTFNLTGIEEKIQILQNILADNLSWLEYSFGKCERHETEEGGEIIVKPVIFNDNTTDAQDMRPSDDFESYAFWDVIDPGRTEAPGEERSVRKYIMWEYDVALIIWANLKRIEDSSYIETKAQFREDVLNVFETKLIAQNVDFMPTENFDRDINQIFLGYTLDKSWNINKWPYIAFRFNGTVRFNRKCPVDNTYSRTTCK
;
A
#
# COMPACT_ATOMS: atom_id res chain seq x y z
N MET A 1 17.20 -1.67 -23.61
CA MET A 1 16.93 -2.68 -22.57
C MET A 1 17.77 -2.35 -21.35
N THR A 2 17.14 -1.88 -20.28
CA THR A 2 17.80 -1.61 -18.99
C THR A 2 17.36 -2.71 -18.03
N LYS A 3 18.27 -3.37 -17.32
CA LYS A 3 17.88 -4.41 -16.36
C LYS A 3 17.11 -3.77 -15.19
N LYS A 4 15.93 -4.32 -14.86
CA LYS A 4 15.21 -4.03 -13.61
C LYS A 4 16.19 -4.27 -12.45
N PRO A 5 16.39 -3.33 -11.51
CA PRO A 5 17.20 -3.61 -10.31
C PRO A 5 16.56 -4.74 -9.52
N ALA A 6 17.37 -5.54 -8.82
CA ALA A 6 16.85 -6.65 -8.02
C ALA A 6 15.92 -6.11 -6.91
N GLN A 7 14.76 -6.75 -6.72
CA GLN A 7 13.81 -6.36 -5.68
C GLN A 7 14.45 -6.55 -4.30
N ARG A 8 14.59 -5.42 -3.59
CA ARG A 8 15.12 -5.32 -2.23
C ARG A 8 14.06 -4.99 -1.18
N TYR A 9 12.79 -4.94 -1.59
CA TYR A 9 11.68 -4.56 -0.75
C TYR A 9 11.51 -5.54 0.41
N GLY A 10 11.21 -5.01 1.60
CA GLY A 10 11.06 -5.79 2.83
C GLY A 10 12.34 -6.43 3.41
N GLN A 11 13.45 -6.49 2.66
CA GLN A 11 14.73 -6.98 3.19
C GLN A 11 15.31 -5.98 4.18
N ASN A 12 15.83 -6.46 5.32
CA ASN A 12 16.63 -5.63 6.20
C ASN A 12 17.98 -5.34 5.53
N LEU A 13 18.23 -4.07 5.22
CA LEU A 13 19.45 -3.58 4.60
C LEU A 13 20.57 -3.30 5.62
N ALA A 14 20.23 -3.26 6.92
CA ALA A 14 21.22 -3.14 7.99
C ALA A 14 21.95 -4.47 8.21
N LYS A 15 23.27 -4.43 8.08
CA LYS A 15 24.20 -5.54 8.37
C LYS A 15 24.61 -5.48 9.82
N ASN A 16 24.84 -6.65 10.45
CA ASN A 16 25.03 -6.76 11.89
C ASN A 16 23.95 -5.97 12.68
N PRO A 17 22.64 -6.31 12.52
CA PRO A 17 21.54 -5.49 13.04
C PRO A 17 21.37 -5.57 14.56
N GLY A 18 21.58 -6.76 15.14
CA GLY A 18 21.65 -7.00 16.59
C GLY A 18 23.09 -6.99 17.14
N PHE A 19 24.00 -6.30 16.44
CA PHE A 19 25.36 -6.01 16.87
C PHE A 19 26.34 -7.17 17.20
N GLU A 20 25.95 -8.44 17.09
CA GLU A 20 26.77 -9.63 17.44
C GLU A 20 28.12 -9.82 16.72
N ASP A 21 28.34 -9.22 15.55
CA ASP A 21 29.62 -9.28 14.81
C ASP A 21 30.62 -8.23 15.33
N TRP A 22 31.43 -8.60 16.33
CA TRP A 22 32.55 -7.81 16.86
C TRP A 22 33.91 -8.41 16.49
N ALA A 23 34.79 -7.56 15.94
CA ALA A 23 36.17 -7.94 15.63
C ALA A 23 37.15 -6.85 16.10
N GLN A 24 38.06 -7.19 17.01
CA GLN A 24 39.12 -6.28 17.50
C GLN A 24 38.61 -4.92 18.04
N ASN A 25 37.48 -4.93 18.73
CA ASN A 25 36.73 -3.74 19.20
C ASN A 25 36.09 -2.88 18.09
N ALA A 26 35.93 -3.41 16.87
CA ALA A 26 35.14 -2.82 15.79
C ALA A 26 33.85 -3.60 15.55
N ILE A 27 32.78 -2.88 15.20
CA ILE A 27 31.39 -3.36 15.15
C ILE A 27 31.04 -3.95 13.76
N GLY A 28 31.88 -4.84 13.24
CA GLY A 28 31.64 -5.53 11.97
C GLY A 28 31.41 -4.57 10.78
N SER A 29 30.16 -4.49 10.31
CA SER A 29 29.74 -3.60 9.21
C SER A 29 29.43 -2.15 9.60
N TRP A 30 29.42 -1.79 10.88
CA TRP A 30 29.20 -0.41 11.34
C TRP A 30 30.53 0.34 11.54
N LYS A 31 30.51 1.64 11.26
CA LYS A 31 31.61 2.57 11.52
C LYS A 31 31.37 3.33 12.82
N THR A 32 32.38 3.36 13.67
CA THR A 32 32.44 4.19 14.87
C THR A 32 33.12 5.53 14.58
N THR A 33 32.80 6.55 15.36
CA THR A 33 33.62 7.76 15.48
C THR A 33 33.52 8.28 16.90
N ILE A 34 34.67 8.61 17.46
CA ILE A 34 34.88 8.87 18.90
C ILE A 34 35.81 10.06 19.03
N THR A 35 35.46 11.03 19.89
CA THR A 35 36.37 12.11 20.30
C THR A 35 36.51 12.16 21.82
N GLY A 36 37.56 12.82 22.30
CA GLY A 36 37.85 12.95 23.73
C GLY A 36 38.02 11.61 24.45
N ALA A 37 37.46 11.50 25.65
CA ALA A 37 37.43 10.28 26.46
C ALA A 37 36.13 9.47 26.30
N SER A 38 35.44 9.64 25.17
CA SER A 38 34.21 8.89 24.85
C SER A 38 34.56 7.44 24.50
N THR A 39 33.62 6.51 24.58
CA THR A 39 33.83 5.10 24.21
C THR A 39 32.65 4.53 23.43
N ILE A 40 32.93 3.53 22.60
CA ILE A 40 31.93 2.70 21.95
C ILE A 40 32.40 1.25 22.12
N THR A 41 31.59 0.39 22.72
CA THR A 41 31.97 -0.97 23.13
C THR A 41 30.82 -1.95 23.00
N GLU A 42 31.15 -3.23 22.96
CA GLU A 42 30.22 -4.33 23.18
C GLU A 42 29.66 -4.27 24.62
N ASP A 43 28.42 -4.69 24.81
CA ASP A 43 27.83 -4.94 26.13
C ASP A 43 27.04 -6.25 26.15
N THR A 44 27.70 -7.32 26.58
CA THR A 44 27.13 -8.66 26.79
C THR A 44 26.35 -8.80 28.10
N SER A 45 26.08 -7.68 28.80
CA SER A 45 25.28 -7.65 30.03
C SER A 45 23.99 -6.83 29.91
N ILE A 46 23.94 -5.94 28.92
CA ILE A 46 22.80 -5.08 28.61
C ILE A 46 22.58 -5.12 27.10
N PHE A 47 21.65 -5.98 26.69
CA PHE A 47 21.15 -6.14 25.32
C PHE A 47 19.62 -6.31 25.36
N TYR A 48 18.97 -6.24 24.21
CA TYR A 48 17.52 -6.44 24.05
C TYR A 48 17.20 -7.91 23.72
N ASP A 49 17.96 -8.50 22.80
CA ASP A 49 17.84 -9.89 22.34
C ASP A 49 19.25 -10.41 21.95
N GLY A 50 19.41 -11.71 21.73
CA GLY A 50 20.69 -12.28 21.31
C GLY A 50 21.73 -12.44 22.44
N LEU A 51 22.93 -11.89 22.24
CA LEU A 51 24.13 -12.05 23.07
C LEU A 51 24.77 -10.71 23.49
N SER A 52 24.61 -9.65 22.70
CA SER A 52 25.28 -8.35 22.91
C SER A 52 24.48 -7.18 22.33
N SER A 53 24.80 -5.95 22.76
CA SER A 53 24.39 -4.74 22.04
C SER A 53 25.55 -3.75 21.93
N VAL A 54 25.41 -2.72 21.09
CA VAL A 54 26.37 -1.61 21.06
C VAL A 54 26.06 -0.60 22.16
N LYS A 55 27.03 -0.40 23.04
CA LYS A 55 27.06 0.63 24.07
C LYS A 55 27.87 1.83 23.60
N VAL A 56 27.32 3.02 23.77
CA VAL A 56 27.98 4.30 23.46
C VAL A 56 28.00 5.16 24.71
N PHE A 57 29.18 5.66 25.09
CA PHE A 57 29.36 6.65 26.14
C PHE A 57 29.98 7.93 25.55
N THR A 58 29.26 9.05 25.63
CA THR A 58 29.76 10.36 25.23
C THR A 58 30.33 11.09 26.46
N ALA A 59 31.63 11.40 26.43
CA ALA A 59 32.31 12.13 27.50
C ALA A 59 32.02 13.65 27.46
N SER A 60 32.36 14.35 28.55
CA SER A 60 32.24 15.81 28.61
C SER A 60 33.07 16.52 27.53
N GLY A 61 32.44 17.45 26.81
CA GLY A 61 33.08 18.21 25.72
C GLY A 61 33.43 17.39 24.47
N ALA A 62 32.82 16.21 24.30
CA ALA A 62 33.14 15.27 23.23
C ALA A 62 31.88 14.75 22.51
N SER A 63 32.09 13.92 21.49
CA SER A 63 31.05 13.25 20.70
C SER A 63 31.40 11.77 20.51
N ALA A 64 30.38 10.93 20.52
CA ALA A 64 30.45 9.55 20.03
C ALA A 64 29.24 9.25 19.16
N PHE A 65 29.49 8.59 18.03
CA PHE A 65 28.43 8.17 17.11
C PHE A 65 28.81 6.92 16.33
N ILE A 66 27.78 6.19 15.90
CA ILE A 66 27.87 5.02 15.03
C ILE A 66 27.10 5.29 13.74
N ASN A 67 27.59 4.75 12.64
CA ASN A 67 26.92 4.85 11.35
C ASN A 67 27.13 3.60 10.50
N GLN A 68 26.17 3.30 9.63
CA GLN A 68 26.34 2.30 8.58
C GLN A 68 25.95 2.92 7.25
N ARG A 69 26.72 2.59 6.20
CA ARG A 69 26.35 3.00 4.85
C ARG A 69 25.36 2.02 4.23
N ILE A 70 24.21 2.55 3.86
CA ILE A 70 23.09 1.84 3.24
C ILE A 70 22.74 2.61 1.97
N SER A 71 22.65 1.90 0.84
CA SER A 71 22.40 2.52 -0.46
C SER A 71 20.90 2.77 -0.66
N ILE A 72 20.38 3.91 -0.22
CA ILE A 72 18.98 4.32 -0.46
C ILE A 72 18.96 5.29 -1.66
N THR A 73 17.89 5.29 -2.44
CA THR A 73 17.74 6.09 -3.67
C THR A 73 16.62 7.13 -3.51
N THR A 74 16.80 8.33 -4.09
CA THR A 74 15.76 9.38 -4.08
C THR A 74 14.42 8.82 -4.57
N GLY A 75 13.36 9.06 -3.79
CA GLY A 75 12.00 8.60 -4.06
C GLY A 75 11.61 7.28 -3.39
N GLU A 76 12.55 6.50 -2.85
CA GLU A 76 12.23 5.32 -2.04
C GLU A 76 11.66 5.73 -0.67
N THR A 77 10.64 5.02 -0.21
CA THR A 77 10.15 5.13 1.17
C THR A 77 10.83 4.05 2.01
N VAL A 78 11.46 4.46 3.12
CA VAL A 78 12.23 3.58 3.99
C VAL A 78 11.65 3.58 5.39
N LYS A 79 11.48 2.39 5.95
CA LYS A 79 11.12 2.16 7.34
C LYS A 79 12.38 1.82 8.15
N PHE A 80 12.62 2.62 9.18
CA PHE A 80 13.63 2.42 10.20
C PHE A 80 12.96 1.90 11.46
N LYS A 81 13.47 0.83 12.05
CA LYS A 81 12.98 0.28 13.31
C LYS A 81 14.16 -0.19 14.16
N PHE A 82 14.21 0.15 15.43
CA PHE A 82 15.35 -0.18 16.31
C PHE A 82 14.98 -0.05 17.78
N TRP A 83 15.77 -0.66 18.65
CA TRP A 83 15.63 -0.56 20.10
C TRP A 83 16.68 0.38 20.69
N LEU A 84 16.27 1.30 21.56
CA LEU A 84 17.16 2.18 22.31
C LEU A 84 16.96 2.03 23.82
N ARG A 85 18.04 2.27 24.55
CA ARG A 85 18.09 2.32 26.01
C ARG A 85 19.06 3.41 26.43
N CYS A 86 18.79 4.10 27.54
CA CYS A 86 19.62 5.20 28.02
C CYS A 86 19.87 5.17 29.54
N SER A 87 20.95 5.81 29.98
CA SER A 87 21.23 6.04 31.41
C SER A 87 20.55 7.30 31.97
N ASN A 88 20.13 8.23 31.12
CA ASN A 88 19.32 9.42 31.47
C ASN A 88 18.42 9.88 30.31
N LEU A 89 17.45 10.77 30.57
CA LEU A 89 16.46 11.23 29.59
C LEU A 89 16.99 12.34 28.67
N LEU A 90 18.09 12.07 27.95
CA LEU A 90 18.66 12.99 26.95
C LEU A 90 18.48 12.44 25.52
N PRO A 91 18.32 13.32 24.51
CA PRO A 91 18.02 12.90 23.15
C PRO A 91 19.23 12.31 22.42
N ILE A 92 19.01 11.16 21.80
CA ILE A 92 19.87 10.60 20.75
C ILE A 92 19.37 11.16 19.42
N ARG A 93 20.26 11.55 18.51
CA ARG A 93 19.87 12.07 17.20
C ARG A 93 20.05 10.99 16.14
N LEU A 94 18.97 10.69 15.44
CA LEU A 94 18.94 9.84 14.25
C LEU A 94 19.14 10.71 13.01
N ARG A 95 20.10 10.35 12.17
CA ARG A 95 20.44 11.05 10.92
C ARG A 95 20.56 10.10 9.75
N SER A 96 20.33 10.66 8.57
CA SER A 96 20.60 10.03 7.26
C SER A 96 22.00 10.38 6.74
N TYR A 97 22.38 11.65 6.90
CA TYR A 97 23.52 12.29 6.24
C TYR A 97 24.63 12.73 7.21
N TRP A 98 25.75 13.19 6.64
CA TRP A 98 26.87 13.78 7.37
C TRP A 98 27.45 15.00 6.64
N GLY A 99 27.04 16.21 7.04
CA GLY A 99 27.62 17.44 6.50
C GLY A 99 26.70 18.65 6.52
N ALA A 100 26.85 19.49 5.49
CA ALA A 100 26.08 20.70 5.23
C ALA A 100 25.16 20.51 3.99
N ASP A 101 24.61 19.31 3.88
CA ASP A 101 23.87 18.80 2.71
C ASP A 101 22.43 19.36 2.62
N PRO A 102 21.78 19.27 1.44
CA PRO A 102 20.55 20.02 1.16
C PRO A 102 19.30 19.53 1.92
N ALA A 103 18.28 20.40 1.96
CA ALA A 103 17.04 20.18 2.69
C ALA A 103 16.25 18.93 2.23
N GLY A 104 15.61 18.26 3.20
CA GLY A 104 14.77 17.08 3.02
C GLY A 104 15.35 15.79 3.62
N THR A 105 16.62 15.78 4.02
CA THR A 105 17.27 14.69 4.73
C THR A 105 16.76 14.52 6.18
N LEU A 106 16.70 13.27 6.67
CA LEU A 106 16.39 12.95 8.06
C LEU A 106 17.46 13.48 9.04
N SER A 107 17.01 14.23 10.05
CA SER A 107 17.78 14.58 11.27
C SER A 107 16.83 14.80 12.45
N GLU A 108 16.37 13.72 13.09
CA GLU A 108 15.40 13.73 14.20
C GLU A 108 16.09 13.58 15.56
N GLN A 109 15.56 14.21 16.62
CA GLN A 109 15.95 13.94 18.01
C GLN A 109 14.93 13.01 18.68
N ILE A 110 15.44 11.90 19.22
CA ILE A 110 14.68 10.80 19.81
C ILE A 110 15.06 10.67 21.28
N THR A 111 14.08 10.73 22.17
CA THR A 111 14.28 10.61 23.62
C THR A 111 13.52 9.39 24.11
N VAL A 112 14.23 8.45 24.74
CA VAL A 112 13.63 7.32 25.47
C VAL A 112 12.81 7.87 26.64
N ALA A 113 11.57 7.42 26.81
CA ALA A 113 10.63 7.93 27.81
C ALA A 113 11.01 7.56 29.25
N VAL A 114 11.70 6.43 29.44
CA VAL A 114 12.09 5.89 30.76
C VAL A 114 13.57 5.46 30.72
N ILE A 115 14.32 5.80 31.78
CA ILE A 115 15.73 5.43 31.91
C ILE A 115 15.86 3.93 32.21
N ASN A 116 16.93 3.30 31.73
CA ASN A 116 17.23 1.89 32.00
C ASN A 116 16.13 0.89 31.58
N THR A 117 15.29 1.27 30.60
CA THR A 117 14.38 0.38 29.86
C THR A 117 14.75 0.38 28.37
N TRP A 118 14.40 -0.69 27.67
CA TRP A 118 14.44 -0.73 26.21
C TRP A 118 13.12 -0.21 25.64
N GLU A 119 13.20 0.68 24.65
CA GLU A 119 12.06 1.24 23.94
C GLU A 119 12.28 1.09 22.43
N GLN A 120 11.24 0.67 21.70
CA GLN A 120 11.28 0.52 20.25
C GLN A 120 10.85 1.81 19.58
N PHE A 121 11.64 2.26 18.61
CA PHE A 121 11.31 3.37 17.75
C PHE A 121 11.13 2.88 16.32
N GLU A 122 10.05 3.31 15.67
CA GLU A 122 9.82 3.11 14.24
C GLU A 122 9.60 4.46 13.55
N ARG A 123 10.15 4.64 12.35
CA ARG A 123 10.04 5.84 11.50
C ARG A 123 9.97 5.46 10.03
N THR A 124 9.02 6.05 9.30
CA THR A 124 8.84 5.84 7.86
C THR A 124 9.04 7.15 7.11
N ILE A 125 9.99 7.20 6.17
CA ILE A 125 10.49 8.43 5.52
C ILE A 125 10.68 8.20 4.02
N THR A 126 10.16 9.09 3.18
CA THR A 126 10.49 9.12 1.74
C THR A 126 11.79 9.90 1.52
N TRP A 127 12.77 9.28 0.87
CA TRP A 127 14.13 9.79 0.72
C TRP A 127 14.19 10.91 -0.35
N SER A 128 14.61 12.12 0.02
CA SER A 128 14.61 13.28 -0.90
C SER A 128 15.90 13.44 -1.74
N ALA A 129 16.98 12.77 -1.36
CA ALA A 129 18.31 12.92 -1.96
C ALA A 129 19.00 11.55 -2.03
N ASN A 130 20.01 11.39 -2.89
CA ASN A 130 20.78 10.14 -2.98
C ASN A 130 21.82 10.05 -1.84
N ASP A 131 21.32 9.91 -0.63
CA ASP A 131 22.10 9.84 0.60
C ASP A 131 22.32 8.39 1.06
N THR A 132 23.39 8.16 1.81
CA THR A 132 24.17 6.91 1.79
C THR A 132 24.32 6.23 3.14
N GLY A 133 23.51 6.54 4.16
CA GLY A 133 23.61 5.85 5.45
C GLY A 133 22.49 6.07 6.46
N ILE A 134 22.74 5.49 7.63
CA ILE A 134 22.04 5.70 8.90
C ILE A 134 23.09 6.04 9.96
N PHE A 135 22.82 7.04 10.78
CA PHE A 135 23.71 7.59 11.79
C PHE A 135 22.94 7.74 13.12
N PHE A 136 23.52 7.22 14.20
CA PHE A 136 23.06 7.47 15.57
C PHE A 136 24.16 8.22 16.32
N GLU A 137 23.88 9.47 16.69
CA GLU A 137 24.81 10.33 17.41
C GLU A 137 24.23 10.83 18.74
N ASN A 138 25.10 11.11 19.70
CA ASN A 138 24.73 11.95 20.82
C ASN A 138 25.87 12.95 21.15
N ASN A 139 25.48 14.20 21.37
CA ASN A 139 26.38 15.32 21.72
C ASN A 139 26.10 15.83 23.16
N SER A 140 25.47 15.01 23.99
CA SER A 140 25.26 15.27 25.42
C SER A 140 26.48 14.79 26.21
N SER A 141 26.96 15.63 27.11
CA SER A 141 28.11 15.29 27.95
C SER A 141 27.74 14.30 29.06
N ASN A 142 28.62 13.32 29.29
CA ASN A 142 28.52 12.29 30.33
C ASN A 142 27.23 11.44 30.22
N TYR A 143 26.99 10.92 29.02
CA TYR A 143 25.77 10.17 28.67
C TYR A 143 26.11 8.77 28.18
N THR A 144 25.33 7.77 28.62
CA THR A 144 25.44 6.39 28.11
C THR A 144 24.13 5.97 27.47
N TRP A 145 24.22 5.38 26.29
CA TRP A 145 23.10 4.76 25.59
C TRP A 145 23.52 3.43 24.97
N TRP A 146 22.51 2.62 24.66
CA TRP A 146 22.65 1.36 23.95
C TRP A 146 21.67 1.35 22.78
N LEU A 147 22.08 0.74 21.67
CA LEU A 147 21.27 0.51 20.48
C LEU A 147 21.28 -0.99 20.16
N ASP A 148 20.13 -1.51 19.76
CA ASP A 148 19.98 -2.92 19.43
C ASP A 148 18.96 -3.15 18.30
N ASN A 149 19.03 -4.31 17.65
CA ASN A 149 18.14 -4.84 16.61
C ASN A 149 17.66 -3.77 15.61
N THR A 150 18.61 -3.18 14.89
CA THR A 150 18.32 -2.17 13.87
C THR A 150 17.87 -2.79 12.54
N GLU A 151 16.63 -2.52 12.17
CA GLU A 151 16.00 -2.82 10.89
C GLU A 151 15.95 -1.56 10.01
N VAL A 152 16.38 -1.69 8.75
CA VAL A 152 16.22 -0.66 7.71
C VAL A 152 15.65 -1.34 6.47
N GLN A 153 14.37 -1.14 6.20
CA GLN A 153 13.65 -1.77 5.09
C GLN A 153 13.22 -0.70 4.08
N VAL A 154 13.62 -0.85 2.81
CA VAL A 154 12.91 -0.13 1.73
C VAL A 154 11.53 -0.76 1.63
N LEU A 155 10.49 0.04 1.84
CA LEU A 155 9.10 -0.37 1.62
C LEU A 155 8.87 -0.45 0.10
N GLU A 156 7.93 -1.28 -0.32
CA GLU A 156 7.55 -1.33 -1.73
C GLU A 156 7.06 0.05 -2.18
N TYR A 157 7.65 0.56 -3.27
CA TYR A 157 7.11 1.75 -3.93
C TYR A 157 5.82 1.35 -4.63
N VAL A 158 4.72 1.40 -3.89
CA VAL A 158 3.36 1.42 -4.43
C VAL A 158 3.15 2.82 -5.00
N PRO A 159 3.15 3.04 -6.33
CA PRO A 159 2.85 4.34 -6.89
C PRO A 159 1.43 4.74 -6.50
N THR A 160 1.30 5.77 -5.68
CA THR A 160 0.01 6.39 -5.36
C THR A 160 -0.48 7.18 -6.57
N PHE A 161 -1.02 6.46 -7.56
CA PHE A 161 -1.87 7.05 -8.57
C PHE A 161 -3.05 7.73 -7.86
N ASN A 162 -3.05 9.06 -7.89
CA ASN A 162 -4.23 9.81 -7.48
C ASN A 162 -5.34 9.50 -8.49
N LEU A 163 -6.19 8.53 -8.17
CA LEU A 163 -7.33 8.16 -8.99
C LEU A 163 -8.23 9.38 -9.16
N THR A 164 -8.71 9.59 -10.38
CA THR A 164 -9.61 10.71 -10.73
C THR A 164 -10.75 10.16 -11.58
N GLY A 165 -11.79 10.97 -11.82
CA GLY A 165 -12.90 10.55 -12.68
C GLY A 165 -13.62 9.32 -12.13
N ILE A 166 -13.91 8.36 -13.02
CA ILE A 166 -14.66 7.14 -12.70
C ILE A 166 -13.83 6.18 -11.84
N GLU A 167 -12.51 6.11 -12.02
CA GLU A 167 -11.60 5.31 -11.22
C GLU A 167 -11.64 5.72 -9.73
N GLU A 168 -11.70 7.02 -9.42
CA GLU A 168 -11.87 7.52 -8.04
C GLU A 168 -13.21 7.07 -7.42
N LYS A 169 -14.25 6.89 -8.23
CA LYS A 169 -15.58 6.46 -7.74
C LYS A 169 -15.68 4.96 -7.58
N ILE A 170 -15.11 4.20 -8.53
CA ILE A 170 -15.05 2.74 -8.44
C ILE A 170 -14.23 2.31 -7.20
N GLN A 171 -13.12 2.99 -6.88
CA GLN A 171 -12.37 2.72 -5.64
C GLN A 171 -13.22 2.95 -4.37
N ILE A 172 -14.08 3.99 -4.35
CA ILE A 172 -14.99 4.22 -3.21
C ILE A 172 -16.04 3.10 -3.13
N LEU A 173 -16.62 2.69 -4.25
CA LEU A 173 -17.62 1.62 -4.30
C LEU A 173 -17.03 0.25 -3.93
N GLN A 174 -15.80 -0.03 -4.36
CA GLN A 174 -14.99 -1.19 -3.97
C GLN A 174 -14.79 -1.25 -2.45
N ASN A 175 -14.33 -0.14 -1.84
CA ASN A 175 -14.13 -0.08 -0.39
C ASN A 175 -15.47 -0.26 0.37
N ILE A 176 -16.54 0.37 -0.10
CA ILE A 176 -17.89 0.23 0.49
C ILE A 176 -18.37 -1.23 0.46
N LEU A 177 -18.10 -1.99 -0.61
CA LEU A 177 -18.40 -3.43 -0.66
C LEU A 177 -17.54 -4.23 0.33
N ALA A 178 -16.21 -4.01 0.34
CA ALA A 178 -15.29 -4.71 1.25
C ALA A 178 -15.61 -4.46 2.73
N ASP A 179 -15.92 -3.22 3.11
CA ASP A 179 -16.22 -2.81 4.48
C ASP A 179 -17.57 -3.36 5.02
N ASN A 180 -18.45 -3.89 4.16
CA ASN A 180 -19.83 -4.24 4.54
C ASN A 180 -20.29 -5.65 4.10
N LEU A 181 -19.56 -6.37 3.24
CA LEU A 181 -19.88 -7.75 2.83
C LEU A 181 -18.87 -8.74 3.43
N SER A 182 -19.17 -9.27 4.63
CA SER A 182 -18.26 -10.18 5.35
C SER A 182 -17.97 -11.52 4.65
N TRP A 183 -18.77 -11.88 3.64
CA TRP A 183 -18.56 -13.06 2.80
C TRP A 183 -17.71 -12.81 1.55
N LEU A 184 -17.29 -11.57 1.30
CA LEU A 184 -16.53 -11.16 0.11
C LEU A 184 -15.03 -11.15 0.42
N GLU A 185 -14.27 -12.15 -0.04
CA GLU A 185 -12.81 -12.23 0.20
C GLU A 185 -12.08 -11.06 -0.46
N TYR A 186 -12.44 -10.73 -1.71
CA TYR A 186 -11.84 -9.60 -2.44
C TYR A 186 -12.88 -8.73 -3.16
N SER A 187 -12.95 -7.45 -2.77
CA SER A 187 -13.50 -6.42 -3.65
C SER A 187 -12.37 -5.79 -4.46
N PHE A 188 -12.40 -5.94 -5.78
CA PHE A 188 -11.49 -5.30 -6.71
C PHE A 188 -12.12 -4.09 -7.40
N GLY A 189 -11.27 -3.22 -7.95
CA GLY A 189 -11.69 -1.99 -8.61
C GLY A 189 -12.14 -2.19 -10.05
N LYS A 190 -11.76 -1.24 -10.91
CA LYS A 190 -12.05 -1.26 -12.34
C LYS A 190 -11.20 -2.34 -13.03
N CYS A 191 -11.83 -3.18 -13.83
CA CYS A 191 -11.12 -4.04 -14.78
C CYS A 191 -10.90 -3.34 -16.13
N GLU A 192 -9.81 -3.70 -16.79
CA GLU A 192 -9.55 -3.37 -18.19
C GLU A 192 -9.87 -4.59 -19.06
N ARG A 193 -10.16 -4.36 -20.35
CA ARG A 193 -10.43 -5.45 -21.31
C ARG A 193 -9.16 -5.80 -22.06
N HIS A 194 -8.67 -7.02 -21.89
CA HIS A 194 -7.47 -7.53 -22.56
C HIS A 194 -7.88 -8.50 -23.67
N GLU A 195 -7.63 -8.10 -24.92
CA GLU A 195 -7.85 -8.94 -26.10
C GLU A 195 -6.56 -9.70 -26.44
N THR A 196 -6.67 -11.00 -26.68
CA THR A 196 -5.55 -11.89 -27.00
C THR A 196 -5.94 -12.86 -28.11
N GLU A 197 -5.12 -12.99 -29.16
CA GLU A 197 -5.35 -13.97 -30.23
C GLU A 197 -4.76 -15.33 -29.83
N GLU A 198 -5.63 -16.33 -29.62
CA GLU A 198 -5.23 -17.70 -29.27
C GLU A 198 -5.85 -18.67 -30.29
N GLY A 199 -5.01 -19.44 -30.99
CA GLY A 199 -5.47 -20.42 -31.98
C GLY A 199 -6.16 -19.86 -33.23
N GLY A 200 -6.20 -18.53 -33.40
CA GLY A 200 -6.98 -17.83 -34.43
C GLY A 200 -8.35 -17.33 -33.96
N GLU A 201 -8.67 -17.47 -32.68
CA GLU A 201 -9.85 -16.85 -32.04
C GLU A 201 -9.43 -15.68 -31.14
N ILE A 202 -10.28 -14.66 -31.01
CA ILE A 202 -10.05 -13.52 -30.13
C ILE A 202 -10.63 -13.85 -28.74
N ILE A 203 -9.74 -14.01 -27.77
CA ILE A 203 -10.07 -14.25 -26.37
C ILE A 203 -10.03 -12.92 -25.62
N VAL A 204 -11.20 -12.44 -25.19
CA VAL A 204 -11.36 -11.19 -24.43
C VAL A 204 -11.46 -11.51 -22.94
N LYS A 205 -10.57 -10.95 -22.12
CA LYS A 205 -10.47 -11.21 -20.68
C LYS A 205 -10.69 -9.93 -19.88
N PRO A 206 -11.48 -9.93 -18.79
CA PRO A 206 -11.47 -8.87 -17.80
C PRO A 206 -10.19 -9.03 -16.98
N VAL A 207 -9.35 -8.00 -16.92
CA VAL A 207 -8.10 -8.06 -16.15
C VAL A 207 -7.97 -6.91 -15.16
N ILE A 208 -7.33 -7.19 -14.02
CA ILE A 208 -7.07 -6.22 -12.95
C ILE A 208 -5.58 -6.21 -12.61
N PHE A 209 -5.04 -5.02 -12.37
CA PHE A 209 -3.66 -4.79 -11.96
C PHE A 209 -3.62 -4.52 -10.46
N ASN A 210 -3.54 -5.58 -9.64
CA ASN A 210 -3.47 -5.41 -8.20
C ASN A 210 -2.11 -4.80 -7.78
N ASP A 211 -2.12 -3.98 -6.72
CA ASP A 211 -0.96 -3.30 -6.11
C ASP A 211 -0.04 -2.53 -7.10
N ASN A 212 -0.58 -2.13 -8.25
CA ASN A 212 0.16 -1.52 -9.37
C ASN A 212 1.27 -2.42 -9.97
N THR A 213 1.15 -3.73 -9.79
CA THR A 213 1.99 -4.71 -10.47
C THR A 213 1.77 -4.66 -11.99
N THR A 214 2.74 -5.16 -12.76
CA THR A 214 2.62 -5.33 -14.21
C THR A 214 1.78 -6.53 -14.63
N ASP A 215 1.34 -7.33 -13.66
CA ASP A 215 1.02 -8.72 -13.86
C ASP A 215 -0.51 -8.86 -13.77
N ALA A 216 -1.15 -8.74 -14.93
CA ALA A 216 -2.59 -8.64 -15.08
C ALA A 216 -3.32 -9.92 -14.63
N GLN A 217 -4.12 -9.84 -13.56
CA GLN A 217 -4.92 -10.97 -13.08
C GLN A 217 -6.21 -11.11 -13.91
N ASP A 218 -6.49 -12.31 -14.40
CA ASP A 218 -7.74 -12.65 -15.11
C ASP A 218 -8.90 -12.81 -14.11
N MET A 219 -10.01 -12.12 -14.34
CA MET A 219 -11.18 -12.09 -13.46
C MET A 219 -12.33 -12.97 -13.94
N ARG A 220 -12.16 -13.75 -15.03
CA ARG A 220 -13.13 -14.79 -15.42
C ARG A 220 -13.29 -15.82 -14.29
N PRO A 221 -14.46 -16.50 -14.20
CA PRO A 221 -14.76 -17.43 -13.12
C PRO A 221 -13.61 -18.37 -12.76
N SER A 222 -13.19 -18.33 -11.49
CA SER A 222 -12.04 -19.08 -10.97
C SER A 222 -12.31 -19.60 -9.56
N ASP A 223 -11.53 -20.60 -9.16
CA ASP A 223 -11.45 -21.15 -7.80
C ASP A 223 -10.17 -20.69 -7.07
N ASP A 224 -9.44 -19.69 -7.60
CA ASP A 224 -8.29 -19.09 -6.88
C ASP A 224 -8.78 -18.42 -5.57
N PHE A 225 -9.94 -17.77 -5.62
CA PHE A 225 -10.58 -17.05 -4.51
C PHE A 225 -11.86 -17.74 -4.01
N GLU A 226 -12.27 -17.46 -2.78
CA GLU A 226 -13.53 -17.89 -2.15
C GLU A 226 -14.70 -17.16 -2.83
N SER A 227 -14.53 -15.85 -2.97
CA SER A 227 -15.48 -14.91 -3.57
C SER A 227 -14.76 -13.64 -4.00
N TYR A 228 -15.20 -13.04 -5.10
CA TYR A 228 -14.67 -11.76 -5.53
C TYR A 228 -15.69 -10.92 -6.30
N ALA A 229 -15.46 -9.61 -6.29
CA ALA A 229 -16.24 -8.61 -7.01
C ALA A 229 -15.33 -7.68 -7.81
N PHE A 230 -15.79 -7.21 -8.96
CA PHE A 230 -15.07 -6.20 -9.76
C PHE A 230 -16.02 -5.36 -10.63
N TRP A 231 -15.50 -4.26 -11.19
CA TRP A 231 -16.27 -3.28 -11.96
C TRP A 231 -15.83 -3.22 -13.43
N ASP A 232 -16.78 -3.34 -14.35
CA ASP A 232 -16.63 -3.10 -15.81
C ASP A 232 -17.29 -1.77 -16.17
N VAL A 233 -16.66 -0.96 -17.04
CA VAL A 233 -17.21 0.32 -17.50
C VAL A 233 -17.77 0.12 -18.92
N ILE A 234 -19.09 0.17 -19.03
CA ILE A 234 -19.83 -0.23 -20.24
C ILE A 234 -19.81 0.87 -21.30
N ASP A 235 -20.04 2.12 -20.87
CA ASP A 235 -20.01 3.31 -21.72
C ASP A 235 -18.86 4.24 -21.25
N PRO A 236 -18.00 4.77 -22.17
CA PRO A 236 -16.93 5.70 -21.82
C PRO A 236 -17.38 7.03 -21.16
N GLY A 237 -18.69 7.27 -21.03
CA GLY A 237 -19.27 8.21 -20.09
C GLY A 237 -19.95 9.39 -20.77
N ARG A 238 -21.02 9.88 -20.14
CA ARG A 238 -21.86 10.99 -20.62
C ARG A 238 -21.79 12.15 -19.64
N THR A 239 -21.81 13.38 -20.16
CA THR A 239 -21.68 14.60 -19.35
C THR A 239 -22.94 15.45 -19.46
N GLU A 240 -23.67 15.64 -18.37
CA GLU A 240 -24.74 16.63 -18.33
C GLU A 240 -24.16 18.03 -18.13
N ALA A 241 -24.42 18.92 -19.09
CA ALA A 241 -24.09 20.33 -18.96
C ALA A 241 -25.03 21.03 -17.96
N PRO A 242 -24.56 22.04 -17.21
CA PRO A 242 -25.44 22.93 -16.47
C PRO A 242 -26.48 23.58 -17.41
N GLY A 243 -27.77 23.43 -17.08
CA GLY A 243 -28.85 24.05 -17.85
C GLY A 243 -28.85 25.58 -17.71
N GLU A 244 -29.33 26.28 -18.74
CA GLU A 244 -29.31 27.76 -18.79
C GLU A 244 -30.37 28.44 -17.89
N GLU A 245 -31.30 27.68 -17.32
CA GLU A 245 -32.31 28.23 -16.41
C GLU A 245 -31.70 28.68 -15.07
N ARG A 246 -32.20 29.79 -14.53
CA ARG A 246 -31.59 30.59 -13.44
C ARG A 246 -31.52 29.93 -12.04
N SER A 247 -31.72 28.62 -11.96
CA SER A 247 -31.65 27.82 -10.73
C SER A 247 -30.87 26.50 -10.88
N VAL A 248 -30.25 26.23 -12.03
CA VAL A 248 -29.71 24.89 -12.35
C VAL A 248 -28.25 24.71 -11.92
N ARG A 249 -27.99 23.52 -11.36
CA ARG A 249 -26.72 22.89 -10.93
C ARG A 249 -25.41 23.67 -11.24
N LYS A 250 -24.69 24.07 -10.18
CA LYS A 250 -23.39 24.78 -10.24
C LYS A 250 -22.20 23.93 -10.74
N TYR A 251 -22.38 22.62 -10.98
CA TYR A 251 -21.30 21.68 -11.33
C TYR A 251 -21.72 20.81 -12.52
N ILE A 252 -20.73 20.39 -13.32
CA ILE A 252 -20.92 19.37 -14.36
C ILE A 252 -21.11 18.02 -13.67
N MET A 253 -22.16 17.30 -14.04
CA MET A 253 -22.40 15.92 -13.59
C MET A 253 -21.83 14.94 -14.62
N TRP A 254 -21.10 13.95 -14.14
CA TRP A 254 -20.59 12.84 -14.95
C TRP A 254 -21.40 11.58 -14.65
N GLU A 255 -21.83 10.89 -15.69
CA GLU A 255 -22.61 9.66 -15.62
C GLU A 255 -21.92 8.56 -16.43
N TYR A 256 -21.67 7.41 -15.81
CA TYR A 256 -21.06 6.25 -16.45
C TYR A 256 -21.96 5.03 -16.28
N ASP A 257 -22.31 4.36 -17.36
CA ASP A 257 -22.96 3.05 -17.30
C ASP A 257 -21.87 2.01 -16.96
N VAL A 258 -22.05 1.27 -15.87
CA VAL A 258 -21.10 0.30 -15.32
C VAL A 258 -21.79 -1.03 -14.99
N ALA A 259 -20.99 -2.07 -14.80
CA ALA A 259 -21.44 -3.32 -14.21
C ALA A 259 -20.57 -3.70 -13.01
N LEU A 260 -21.23 -3.98 -11.88
CA LEU A 260 -20.64 -4.76 -10.80
C LEU A 260 -20.83 -6.25 -11.11
N ILE A 261 -19.72 -6.98 -11.24
CA ILE A 261 -19.70 -8.42 -11.48
C ILE A 261 -19.18 -9.11 -10.21
N ILE A 262 -19.87 -10.16 -9.76
CA ILE A 262 -19.54 -10.92 -8.54
C ILE A 262 -19.50 -12.42 -8.87
N TRP A 263 -18.52 -13.12 -8.32
CA TRP A 263 -18.38 -14.58 -8.36
C TRP A 263 -18.15 -15.13 -6.95
N ALA A 264 -18.68 -16.31 -6.63
CA ALA A 264 -18.46 -16.97 -5.34
C ALA A 264 -18.60 -18.51 -5.42
N ASN A 265 -17.73 -19.20 -4.68
CA ASN A 265 -17.82 -20.64 -4.41
C ASN A 265 -18.31 -20.84 -2.96
N LEU A 266 -19.61 -21.11 -2.82
CA LEU A 266 -20.29 -21.22 -1.52
C LEU A 266 -19.77 -22.36 -0.61
N LYS A 267 -18.95 -23.28 -1.13
CA LYS A 267 -18.31 -24.33 -0.32
C LYS A 267 -17.11 -23.81 0.49
N ARG A 268 -16.61 -22.60 0.19
CA ARG A 268 -15.47 -21.98 0.89
C ARG A 268 -15.95 -20.99 1.96
N ILE A 269 -17.07 -20.33 1.71
CA ILE A 269 -17.66 -19.24 2.49
C ILE A 269 -18.43 -19.80 3.70
N GLU A 270 -17.66 -20.23 4.70
CA GLU A 270 -18.08 -20.98 5.90
C GLU A 270 -18.79 -22.32 5.63
N ASP A 271 -19.04 -23.08 6.70
CA ASP A 271 -19.77 -24.37 6.68
C ASP A 271 -21.30 -24.14 6.57
N SER A 272 -21.68 -23.19 5.71
CA SER A 272 -23.03 -22.66 5.58
C SER A 272 -23.98 -23.72 5.01
N SER A 273 -25.12 -23.92 5.68
CA SER A 273 -26.12 -24.84 5.17
C SER A 273 -26.71 -24.31 3.85
N TYR A 274 -27.01 -25.20 2.91
CA TYR A 274 -27.63 -24.97 1.59
C TYR A 274 -28.92 -24.09 1.57
N ILE A 275 -29.41 -23.69 2.74
CA ILE A 275 -30.57 -22.83 2.96
C ILE A 275 -30.23 -21.33 2.76
N GLU A 276 -28.96 -20.92 2.81
CA GLU A 276 -28.53 -19.57 2.42
C GLU A 276 -28.66 -19.39 0.90
N THR A 277 -29.85 -18.96 0.49
CA THR A 277 -30.20 -18.89 -0.92
C THR A 277 -29.41 -17.81 -1.65
N LYS A 278 -29.23 -18.01 -2.96
CA LYS A 278 -28.74 -17.03 -3.94
C LYS A 278 -29.50 -15.69 -3.95
N ALA A 279 -30.62 -15.57 -3.24
CA ALA A 279 -31.28 -14.29 -2.98
C ALA A 279 -30.60 -13.52 -1.82
N GLN A 280 -30.19 -14.17 -0.73
CA GLN A 280 -29.58 -13.48 0.42
C GLN A 280 -28.33 -12.69 0.01
N PHE A 281 -27.38 -13.35 -0.64
CA PHE A 281 -26.18 -12.72 -1.21
C PHE A 281 -26.47 -11.53 -2.16
N ARG A 282 -27.65 -11.49 -2.78
CA ARG A 282 -28.09 -10.36 -3.63
C ARG A 282 -28.68 -9.23 -2.80
N GLU A 283 -29.54 -9.55 -1.84
CA GLU A 283 -30.10 -8.57 -0.91
C GLU A 283 -28.98 -7.90 -0.11
N ASP A 284 -27.94 -8.62 0.32
CA ASP A 284 -26.78 -8.05 1.02
C ASP A 284 -26.12 -6.95 0.17
N VAL A 285 -25.83 -7.23 -1.09
CA VAL A 285 -25.23 -6.27 -2.05
C VAL A 285 -26.13 -5.05 -2.28
N LEU A 286 -27.46 -5.25 -2.38
CA LEU A 286 -28.41 -4.15 -2.54
C LEU A 286 -28.50 -3.28 -1.26
N ASN A 287 -28.57 -3.89 -0.08
CA ASN A 287 -28.60 -3.20 1.22
C ASN A 287 -27.35 -2.32 1.44
N VAL A 288 -26.18 -2.74 0.95
CA VAL A 288 -24.95 -1.93 0.97
C VAL A 288 -25.12 -0.64 0.16
N PHE A 289 -25.74 -0.69 -1.02
CA PHE A 289 -25.94 0.50 -1.84
C PHE A 289 -27.06 1.40 -1.32
N GLU A 290 -28.21 0.85 -0.91
CA GLU A 290 -29.33 1.64 -0.38
C GLU A 290 -28.97 2.44 0.88
N THR A 291 -28.04 1.94 1.71
CA THR A 291 -27.78 2.50 3.05
C THR A 291 -26.50 3.34 3.20
N LYS A 292 -25.57 3.35 2.23
CA LYS A 292 -24.20 3.90 2.43
C LYS A 292 -23.76 5.03 1.50
N LEU A 293 -24.33 5.15 0.30
CA LEU A 293 -23.70 5.94 -0.79
C LEU A 293 -23.72 7.46 -0.60
N ILE A 294 -24.81 8.02 -0.06
CA ILE A 294 -25.11 9.47 -0.02
C ILE A 294 -23.97 10.31 0.60
N ALA A 295 -23.20 9.74 1.53
CA ALA A 295 -22.15 10.46 2.26
C ALA A 295 -20.87 10.74 1.44
N GLN A 296 -20.62 10.03 0.33
CA GLN A 296 -19.29 10.03 -0.32
C GLN A 296 -19.22 10.73 -1.70
N ASN A 297 -20.28 11.44 -2.12
CA ASN A 297 -20.38 12.10 -3.44
C ASN A 297 -20.07 11.12 -4.61
N VAL A 298 -20.55 9.88 -4.45
CA VAL A 298 -20.77 8.90 -5.50
C VAL A 298 -22.17 8.34 -5.29
N ASP A 299 -22.91 8.20 -6.38
CA ASP A 299 -24.21 7.55 -6.40
C ASP A 299 -24.14 6.43 -7.44
N PHE A 300 -24.49 5.20 -7.06
CA PHE A 300 -24.56 4.05 -7.95
C PHE A 300 -25.99 3.55 -7.92
N MET A 301 -26.65 3.61 -9.07
CA MET A 301 -28.04 3.23 -9.23
C MET A 301 -28.11 1.93 -10.04
N PRO A 302 -28.31 0.75 -9.41
CA PRO A 302 -28.57 -0.49 -10.13
C PRO A 302 -29.83 -0.35 -11.02
N THR A 303 -29.71 -0.75 -12.28
CA THR A 303 -30.80 -0.70 -13.28
C THR A 303 -31.24 -2.09 -13.71
N GLU A 304 -30.33 -3.07 -13.76
CA GLU A 304 -30.63 -4.46 -14.15
C GLU A 304 -29.82 -5.45 -13.30
N ASN A 305 -30.37 -6.65 -13.08
CA ASN A 305 -29.68 -7.76 -12.41
C ASN A 305 -29.73 -9.02 -13.27
N PHE A 306 -28.57 -9.66 -13.45
CA PHE A 306 -28.45 -10.95 -14.11
C PHE A 306 -27.97 -12.01 -13.10
N ASP A 307 -28.80 -13.03 -12.89
CA ASP A 307 -28.51 -14.13 -11.95
C ASP A 307 -28.38 -15.51 -12.59
N ARG A 308 -28.85 -15.73 -13.83
CA ARG A 308 -29.13 -17.10 -14.34
C ARG A 308 -28.23 -17.58 -15.45
N ASP A 309 -27.64 -16.68 -16.22
CA ASP A 309 -26.79 -17.01 -17.36
C ASP A 309 -25.40 -16.40 -17.15
N ILE A 310 -24.38 -17.25 -17.12
CA ILE A 310 -22.99 -16.83 -16.96
C ILE A 310 -22.53 -15.95 -18.13
N ASN A 311 -23.10 -16.15 -19.33
CA ASN A 311 -22.80 -15.36 -20.52
C ASN A 311 -23.40 -13.94 -20.47
N GLN A 312 -24.49 -13.75 -19.71
CA GLN A 312 -25.04 -12.42 -19.42
C GLN A 312 -24.26 -11.72 -18.30
N ILE A 313 -23.78 -12.49 -17.31
CA ILE A 313 -23.00 -11.94 -16.20
C ILE A 313 -21.61 -11.48 -16.67
N PHE A 314 -20.91 -12.32 -17.41
CA PHE A 314 -19.62 -12.00 -18.04
C PHE A 314 -19.80 -11.51 -19.49
N LEU A 315 -20.92 -10.83 -19.78
CA LEU A 315 -21.18 -10.21 -21.09
C LEU A 315 -20.03 -9.26 -21.46
N GLY A 316 -19.41 -9.53 -22.61
CA GLY A 316 -18.21 -8.84 -23.09
C GLY A 316 -16.91 -9.67 -23.02
N TYR A 317 -16.93 -10.86 -22.41
CA TYR A 317 -15.73 -11.67 -22.16
C TYR A 317 -15.85 -13.11 -22.69
N THR A 318 -14.72 -13.67 -23.14
CA THR A 318 -14.63 -15.03 -23.67
C THR A 318 -14.40 -16.02 -22.52
N LEU A 319 -15.46 -16.72 -22.11
CA LEU A 319 -15.39 -17.76 -21.07
C LEU A 319 -14.66 -19.02 -21.57
N ASP A 320 -13.82 -19.61 -20.72
CA ASP A 320 -12.99 -20.77 -21.04
C ASP A 320 -13.70 -22.12 -20.82
N LYS A 321 -14.71 -22.14 -19.94
CA LYS A 321 -15.45 -23.33 -19.50
C LYS A 321 -16.94 -23.03 -19.40
N SER A 322 -17.77 -24.06 -19.57
CA SER A 322 -19.21 -23.99 -19.32
C SER A 322 -19.54 -24.03 -17.82
N TRP A 323 -19.23 -22.96 -17.10
CA TRP A 323 -19.51 -22.80 -15.67
C TRP A 323 -21.03 -22.82 -15.39
N ASN A 324 -21.46 -23.59 -14.38
CA ASN A 324 -22.88 -23.81 -14.08
C ASN A 324 -23.29 -23.21 -12.73
N ILE A 325 -23.49 -21.89 -12.72
CA ILE A 325 -23.95 -21.07 -11.58
C ILE A 325 -25.40 -21.33 -11.13
N ASN A 326 -26.05 -22.35 -11.69
CA ASN A 326 -27.37 -22.83 -11.27
C ASN A 326 -27.26 -24.21 -10.58
N LYS A 327 -26.03 -24.61 -10.23
CA LYS A 327 -25.72 -25.78 -9.41
C LYS A 327 -24.73 -25.40 -8.32
N TRP A 328 -24.94 -25.96 -7.13
CA TRP A 328 -23.99 -25.89 -6.02
C TRP A 328 -22.58 -26.35 -6.47
N PRO A 329 -21.49 -25.68 -6.06
CA PRO A 329 -21.44 -24.59 -5.08
C PRO A 329 -21.42 -23.16 -5.67
N TYR A 330 -21.51 -23.00 -6.99
CA TYR A 330 -21.20 -21.72 -7.63
C TYR A 330 -22.40 -20.77 -7.70
N ILE A 331 -22.17 -19.51 -7.34
CA ILE A 331 -23.07 -18.39 -7.66
C ILE A 331 -22.30 -17.26 -8.34
N ALA A 332 -23.01 -16.47 -9.13
CA ALA A 332 -22.50 -15.25 -9.74
C ALA A 332 -23.65 -14.25 -9.95
N PHE A 333 -23.30 -12.97 -10.00
CA PHE A 333 -24.24 -11.88 -10.26
C PHE A 333 -23.59 -10.82 -11.17
N ARG A 334 -24.40 -10.17 -12.00
CA ARG A 334 -24.06 -8.87 -12.61
C ARG A 334 -25.16 -7.87 -12.26
N PHE A 335 -24.79 -6.73 -11.70
CA PHE A 335 -25.65 -5.57 -11.56
C PHE A 335 -25.18 -4.52 -12.57
N ASN A 336 -25.95 -4.32 -13.65
CA ASN A 336 -25.77 -3.11 -14.47
C ASN A 336 -26.35 -1.92 -13.69
N GLY A 337 -25.76 -0.75 -13.84
CA GLY A 337 -26.26 0.48 -13.24
C GLY A 337 -25.47 1.70 -13.71
N THR A 338 -25.90 2.88 -13.29
CA THR A 338 -25.23 4.15 -13.64
C THR A 338 -24.54 4.72 -12.40
N VAL A 339 -23.26 5.06 -12.52
CA VAL A 339 -22.48 5.80 -11.51
C VAL A 339 -22.53 7.29 -11.83
N ARG A 340 -23.02 8.08 -10.87
CA ARG A 340 -23.20 9.53 -10.96
C ARG A 340 -22.33 10.27 -9.94
N PHE A 341 -21.68 11.35 -10.36
CA PHE A 341 -20.90 12.21 -9.47
C PHE A 341 -20.71 13.64 -9.99
N ASN A 342 -20.52 14.57 -9.04
CA ASN A 342 -20.14 15.95 -9.36
C ASN A 342 -18.65 16.03 -9.69
N ARG A 343 -18.29 16.62 -10.83
CA ARG A 343 -16.89 16.90 -11.18
C ARG A 343 -16.31 17.97 -10.25
N LYS A 344 -15.21 17.65 -9.55
CA LYS A 344 -14.40 18.63 -8.79
C LYS A 344 -13.94 19.77 -9.72
N CYS A 345 -13.85 20.99 -9.20
CA CYS A 345 -13.32 22.13 -9.96
C CYS A 345 -11.94 21.79 -10.56
N PRO A 346 -11.65 22.17 -11.82
CA PRO A 346 -10.38 21.83 -12.44
C PRO A 346 -9.23 22.54 -11.72
N VAL A 347 -8.31 21.74 -11.17
CA VAL A 347 -6.90 22.13 -10.99
C VAL A 347 -6.17 21.94 -12.32
N ASP A 348 -5.06 22.65 -12.50
CA ASP A 348 -4.41 22.83 -13.81
C ASP A 348 -4.02 21.52 -14.52
N ASN A 349 -4.15 21.51 -15.85
CA ASN A 349 -3.89 20.34 -16.70
C ASN A 349 -2.43 19.85 -16.58
N THR A 350 -2.22 18.73 -15.88
CA THR A 350 -0.90 18.12 -15.66
C THR A 350 -0.23 17.55 -16.92
N TYR A 351 -0.95 17.43 -18.03
CA TYR A 351 -0.48 16.85 -19.29
C TYR A 351 0.38 17.82 -20.13
N SER A 352 1.50 18.30 -19.57
CA SER A 352 2.52 19.00 -20.35
C SER A 352 3.29 18.00 -21.22
N ARG A 353 3.13 18.08 -22.55
CA ARG A 353 4.03 17.38 -23.48
C ARG A 353 5.36 18.11 -23.52
N THR A 354 6.40 17.52 -22.91
CA THR A 354 7.77 18.01 -22.97
C THR A 354 8.29 18.02 -24.41
N THR A 355 8.28 19.18 -25.07
CA THR A 355 9.04 19.37 -26.30
C THR A 355 10.51 19.59 -25.96
N CYS A 356 11.33 18.56 -26.18
CA CYS A 356 12.78 18.68 -26.07
C CYS A 356 13.33 19.74 -27.05
N LYS A 357 14.30 20.52 -26.59
CA LYS A 357 15.32 21.22 -27.38
C LYS A 357 16.63 21.21 -26.61
#